data_AF-A0A7L4IGG7-F1
#
_entry.id   AF-A0A7L4IGG7-F1
#
_cell.length_a   1.000
_cell.length_b   1.000
_cell.length_c   1.000
_cell.angle_alpha   90.00
_cell.angle_beta   90.00
_cell.angle_gamma   90.00
#
_symmetry.space_group_name_H-M   'P 1'
#
loop_
_entity.id
_entity.type
_entity.pdbx_description
1 polymer ?
#
loop_
_entity_poly.entity_id
_entity_poly.type
_entity_poly.pdbx_seq_one_letter_code
_entity_poly.pdbx_strand_id
1 'polypeptide(L)'
;LICGWACDIVKFILIQYFMQRKQNIIECENYIKDDYGRHTGCRFQNVIIKNNYACFLVNGSRSGQNVESYEKKIMLYEIEKLMPPSNITVNCGEIKNDCIIQWQQPQISHSNKDMCFKYEINIKYKVRMSSLMLNINSCICEGGNSNIFLRSNTRKKYILKMRAAGSTCLVNPAWGEWSAPVEFGKNKSIPWATLPPVMS
;
A
#
# COMPACT_ATOMS: atom_id res chain seq x y z
N LEU A 1 -1.80 1.01 -14.65
CA LEU A 1 -0.98 -0.22 -14.72
C LEU A 1 0.36 0.10 -15.38
N ILE A 2 1.48 -0.53 -14.98
CA ILE A 2 2.79 -0.35 -15.61
C ILE A 2 3.35 -1.73 -16.00
N CYS A 3 3.80 -1.87 -17.24
CA CYS A 3 4.42 -3.10 -17.77
C CYS A 3 5.78 -2.79 -18.41
N GLY A 4 6.74 -3.73 -18.35
CA GLY A 4 8.11 -3.56 -18.87
C GLY A 4 8.62 -4.76 -19.68
N TRP A 5 9.51 -4.51 -20.65
CA TRP A 5 10.04 -5.45 -21.65
C TRP A 5 11.51 -5.13 -21.99
N ALA A 6 12.26 -6.15 -22.42
CA ALA A 6 13.67 -6.02 -22.78
C ALA A 6 13.93 -5.61 -24.24
N CYS A 7 12.93 -5.77 -25.13
CA CYS A 7 13.00 -5.39 -26.54
C CYS A 7 12.15 -4.15 -26.82
N ASP A 8 12.40 -3.50 -27.96
CA ASP A 8 11.62 -2.32 -28.38
C ASP A 8 10.19 -2.71 -28.74
N ILE A 9 9.22 -2.10 -28.07
CA ILE A 9 7.79 -2.35 -28.20
C ILE A 9 7.24 -1.46 -29.32
N VAL A 10 6.77 -2.11 -30.38
CA VAL A 10 6.06 -1.43 -31.47
C VAL A 10 4.60 -1.19 -31.10
N LYS A 11 3.97 -2.15 -30.42
CA LYS A 11 2.57 -2.06 -30.01
C LYS A 11 2.32 -2.78 -28.69
N PHE A 12 1.66 -2.12 -27.75
CA PHE A 12 1.18 -2.73 -26.51
C PHE A 12 -0.32 -2.52 -26.38
N ILE A 13 -1.07 -3.62 -26.28
CA ILE A 13 -2.53 -3.62 -26.16
C ILE A 13 -2.93 -4.34 -24.86
N LEU A 14 -3.90 -3.75 -24.16
CA LEU A 14 -4.64 -4.36 -23.06
C LEU A 14 -6.06 -4.71 -23.55
N ILE A 15 -6.41 -5.99 -23.52
CA ILE A 15 -7.74 -6.49 -23.84
C ILE A 15 -8.43 -6.91 -22.55
N GLN A 16 -9.47 -6.17 -22.16
CA GLN A 16 -10.36 -6.55 -21.07
C GLN A 16 -11.60 -7.24 -21.62
N TYR A 17 -11.94 -8.38 -21.05
CA TYR A 17 -13.21 -9.05 -21.35
C TYR A 17 -14.25 -8.57 -20.36
N PHE A 18 -15.46 -8.25 -20.82
CA PHE A 18 -16.62 -7.93 -19.98
C PHE A 18 -17.70 -9.00 -20.12
N MET A 19 -18.63 -9.04 -19.14
CA MET A 19 -19.82 -9.91 -19.19
C MET A 19 -20.55 -9.70 -20.53
N GLN A 20 -20.96 -10.79 -21.19
CA GLN A 20 -21.55 -10.84 -22.55
C GLN A 20 -20.60 -10.66 -23.75
N ARG A 21 -19.35 -11.13 -23.67
CA ARG A 21 -18.37 -11.17 -24.79
C ARG A 21 -17.96 -9.80 -25.37
N LYS A 22 -18.27 -8.69 -24.72
CA LYS A 22 -17.73 -7.38 -25.10
C LYS A 22 -16.25 -7.32 -24.70
N GLN A 23 -15.39 -7.06 -25.68
CA GLN A 23 -13.98 -6.78 -25.45
C GLN A 23 -13.78 -5.28 -25.43
N ASN A 24 -13.04 -4.79 -24.45
CA ASN A 24 -12.52 -3.44 -24.44
C ASN A 24 -11.03 -3.51 -24.73
N ILE A 25 -10.68 -2.97 -25.89
CA ILE A 25 -9.31 -2.97 -26.42
C ILE A 25 -8.76 -1.58 -26.14
N ILE A 26 -7.74 -1.52 -25.29
CA ILE A 26 -7.06 -0.29 -24.91
C ILE A 26 -5.65 -0.38 -25.47
N GLU A 27 -5.32 0.47 -26.44
CA GLU A 27 -3.94 0.62 -26.90
C GLU A 27 -3.15 1.46 -25.90
N CYS A 28 -1.83 1.27 -25.87
CA CYS A 28 -0.98 2.01 -24.95
C CYS A 28 -1.06 3.52 -25.19
N GLU A 29 -1.46 4.26 -24.17
CA GLU A 29 -1.55 5.71 -24.22
C GLU A 29 -0.20 6.38 -23.96
N ASN A 30 0.64 5.78 -23.10
CA ASN A 30 1.91 6.36 -22.69
C ASN A 30 3.01 5.29 -22.66
N TYR A 31 3.85 5.27 -23.68
CA TYR A 31 5.01 4.39 -23.72
C TYR A 31 6.11 4.88 -22.78
N ILE A 32 6.73 3.93 -22.08
CA ILE A 32 7.94 4.13 -21.28
C ILE A 32 9.13 3.84 -22.20
N LYS A 33 10.11 4.75 -22.23
CA LYS A 33 11.29 4.64 -23.08
C LYS A 33 12.55 4.36 -22.25
N ASP A 34 13.49 3.60 -22.82
CA ASP A 34 14.85 3.50 -22.29
C ASP A 34 15.72 4.70 -22.70
N ASP A 35 16.98 4.72 -22.25
CA ASP A 35 17.95 5.79 -22.56
C ASP A 35 18.24 5.92 -24.06
N TYR A 36 17.94 4.88 -24.85
CA TYR A 36 18.11 4.84 -26.30
C TYR A 36 16.81 5.20 -27.04
N GLY A 37 15.75 5.59 -26.33
CA GLY A 37 14.46 5.99 -26.89
C GLY A 37 13.55 4.84 -27.31
N ARG A 38 13.93 3.58 -27.05
CA ARG A 38 13.13 2.39 -27.37
C ARG A 38 12.00 2.25 -26.37
N HIS A 39 10.79 1.94 -26.85
CA HIS A 39 9.66 1.67 -25.98
C HIS A 39 9.92 0.37 -25.22
N THR A 40 10.16 0.45 -23.93
CA THR A 40 10.37 -0.72 -23.06
C THR A 40 9.19 -0.97 -22.15
N GLY A 41 8.15 -0.14 -22.18
CA GLY A 41 6.98 -0.35 -21.35
C GLY A 41 5.77 0.47 -21.74
N CYS A 42 4.68 0.25 -21.01
CA CYS A 42 3.43 0.99 -21.19
C CYS A 42 2.83 1.41 -19.86
N ARG A 43 2.28 2.63 -19.81
CA ARG A 43 1.43 3.13 -18.74
C ARG A 43 0.01 3.39 -19.27
N PHE A 44 -0.89 2.47 -18.93
CA PHE A 44 -2.32 2.66 -19.13
C PHE A 44 -2.89 3.54 -18.02
N GLN A 45 -3.63 4.58 -18.40
CA GLN A 45 -4.34 5.46 -17.47
C GLN A 45 -5.79 4.98 -17.26
N ASN A 46 -6.37 5.30 -16.10
CA ASN A 46 -7.79 5.06 -15.81
C ASN A 46 -8.31 3.63 -16.08
N VAL A 47 -7.45 2.62 -15.94
CA VAL A 47 -7.83 1.21 -16.11
C VAL A 47 -8.77 0.81 -14.97
N ILE A 48 -10.05 0.62 -15.30
CA ILE A 48 -11.04 0.09 -14.35
C ILE A 48 -10.95 -1.43 -14.39
N ILE A 49 -10.68 -2.05 -13.23
CA ILE A 49 -10.73 -3.50 -13.07
C ILE A 49 -12.19 -3.87 -12.83
N LYS A 50 -12.95 -4.20 -13.89
CA LYS A 50 -14.33 -4.74 -13.76
C LYS A 50 -14.40 -6.26 -13.81
N ASN A 51 -13.45 -6.89 -14.50
CA ASN A 51 -13.37 -8.34 -14.67
C ASN A 51 -12.04 -8.86 -14.12
N ASN A 52 -12.03 -10.15 -13.76
CA ASN A 52 -10.94 -10.73 -12.98
C ASN A 52 -9.64 -10.92 -13.78
N TYR A 53 -9.68 -10.94 -15.11
CA TYR A 53 -8.50 -11.11 -15.97
C TYR A 53 -8.49 -10.15 -17.15
N ALA A 54 -7.29 -9.90 -17.67
CA ALA A 54 -7.06 -9.23 -18.93
C ALA A 54 -5.97 -9.95 -19.75
N CYS A 55 -6.03 -9.81 -21.07
CA CYS A 55 -4.97 -10.25 -21.96
C CYS A 55 -4.11 -9.05 -22.36
N PHE A 56 -2.80 -9.21 -22.28
CA PHE A 56 -1.83 -8.26 -22.77
C PHE A 56 -1.20 -8.80 -24.03
N LEU A 57 -1.29 -8.03 -25.12
CA LEU A 57 -0.68 -8.35 -26.40
C LEU A 57 0.44 -7.34 -26.67
N VAL A 58 1.63 -7.85 -26.95
CA VAL A 58 2.83 -7.03 -27.17
C VAL A 58 3.49 -7.45 -28.47
N ASN A 59 3.61 -6.50 -29.39
CA ASN A 59 4.36 -6.65 -30.63
C ASN A 59 5.68 -5.92 -30.47
N GLY A 60 6.79 -6.64 -30.62
CA GLY A 60 8.13 -6.09 -30.54
C GLY A 60 8.79 -5.97 -31.91
N SER A 61 9.86 -5.18 -31.96
CA SER A 61 10.80 -5.21 -33.09
C SER A 61 12.23 -5.38 -32.59
N ARG A 62 13.06 -5.96 -33.46
CA ARG A 62 14.51 -6.05 -33.28
C ARG A 62 15.18 -5.60 -34.56
N SER A 63 15.97 -4.52 -34.49
CA SER A 63 16.68 -3.96 -35.64
C SER A 63 15.77 -3.66 -36.84
N GLY A 64 14.55 -3.16 -36.59
CA GLY A 64 13.56 -2.84 -37.62
C GLY A 64 12.79 -4.04 -38.18
N GLN A 65 13.07 -5.26 -37.73
CA GLN A 65 12.28 -6.44 -38.07
C GLN A 65 11.25 -6.75 -36.98
N ASN A 66 10.02 -7.05 -37.40
CA ASN A 66 8.97 -7.50 -36.49
C ASN A 66 9.36 -8.83 -35.85
N VAL A 67 9.22 -8.90 -34.53
CA VAL A 67 9.38 -10.13 -33.75
C VAL A 67 8.00 -10.76 -33.56
N GLU A 68 7.96 -12.06 -33.28
CA GLU A 68 6.73 -12.76 -32.89
C GLU A 68 6.00 -12.02 -31.76
N SER A 69 4.68 -11.89 -31.91
CA SER A 69 3.81 -11.25 -30.94
C SER A 69 3.69 -12.09 -29.68
N TYR A 70 3.82 -11.46 -28.52
CA TYR A 70 3.62 -12.12 -27.24
C TYR A 70 2.25 -11.80 -26.66
N GLU A 71 1.49 -12.83 -26.28
CA GLU A 71 0.24 -12.70 -25.56
C GLU A 71 0.36 -13.30 -24.16
N LYS A 72 -0.16 -12.61 -23.14
CA LYS A 72 -0.29 -13.15 -21.79
C LYS A 72 -1.59 -12.73 -21.12
N LYS A 73 -2.29 -13.73 -20.59
CA LYS A 73 -3.46 -13.56 -19.74
C LYS A 73 -3.03 -13.45 -18.27
N ILE A 74 -3.47 -12.41 -17.57
CA ILE A 74 -3.15 -12.16 -16.16
C ILE A 74 -4.42 -11.80 -15.40
N MET A 75 -4.53 -12.30 -14.16
CA MET A 75 -5.56 -11.82 -13.25
C MET A 75 -5.16 -10.45 -12.70
N LEU A 76 -5.98 -9.42 -12.93
CA LEU A 76 -5.59 -8.04 -12.64
C LEU A 76 -5.32 -7.79 -11.15
N TYR A 77 -6.03 -8.50 -10.26
CA TYR A 77 -5.82 -8.40 -8.82
C TYR A 77 -4.47 -8.97 -8.36
N GLU A 78 -3.84 -9.89 -9.11
CA GLU A 78 -2.53 -10.46 -8.73
C GLU A 78 -1.38 -9.48 -8.95
N ILE A 79 -1.58 -8.49 -9.82
CA ILE A 79 -0.58 -7.49 -10.18
C ILE A 79 -0.92 -6.09 -9.64
N GLU A 80 -2.08 -5.93 -8.99
CA GLU A 80 -2.47 -4.68 -8.35
C GLU A 80 -1.56 -4.39 -7.16
N LYS A 81 -0.98 -3.20 -7.13
CA LYS A 81 -0.24 -2.71 -5.95
C LYS A 81 -1.18 -1.90 -5.09
N LEU A 82 -1.49 -2.42 -3.90
CA LEU A 82 -2.34 -1.73 -2.95
C LEU A 82 -1.66 -0.48 -2.38
N MET A 83 -2.42 0.62 -2.34
CA MET A 83 -2.02 1.80 -1.58
C MET A 83 -2.07 1.50 -0.07
N PRO A 84 -1.28 2.21 0.74
CA PRO A 84 -1.45 2.15 2.18
C PRO A 84 -2.86 2.61 2.59
N PRO A 85 -3.37 2.17 3.76
CA PRO A 85 -4.62 2.68 4.30
C PRO A 85 -4.61 4.21 4.47
N SER A 86 -5.79 4.81 4.35
CA SER A 86 -5.96 6.26 4.45
C SER A 86 -6.65 6.66 5.76
N ASN A 87 -6.64 7.96 6.08
CA ASN A 87 -7.29 8.53 7.25
C ASN A 87 -6.94 7.81 8.58
N ILE A 88 -5.64 7.53 8.77
CA ILE A 88 -5.16 6.85 9.97
C ILE A 88 -5.19 7.84 11.14
N THR A 89 -6.01 7.52 12.14
CA THR A 89 -6.19 8.33 13.34
C THR A 89 -5.90 7.50 14.59
N VAL A 90 -5.40 8.16 15.63
CA VAL A 90 -5.11 7.52 16.91
C VAL A 90 -5.71 8.38 18.02
N ASN A 91 -6.72 7.84 18.71
CA ASN A 91 -7.35 8.49 19.85
C ASN A 91 -6.98 7.74 21.12
N CYS A 92 -6.34 8.41 22.07
CA CYS A 92 -5.89 7.81 23.32
C CYS A 92 -6.65 8.42 24.50
N GLY A 93 -7.16 7.56 25.38
CA GLY A 93 -7.73 8.02 26.65
C GLY A 93 -6.70 8.79 27.48
N GLU A 94 -7.15 9.81 28.22
CA GLU A 94 -6.27 10.53 29.16
C GLU A 94 -5.97 9.70 30.41
N ILE A 95 -6.97 8.96 30.88
CA ILE A 95 -6.92 8.15 32.12
C ILE A 95 -6.54 6.70 31.80
N LYS A 96 -6.95 6.19 30.64
CA LYS A 96 -6.72 4.80 30.24
C LYS A 96 -5.49 4.67 29.33
N ASN A 97 -4.84 3.52 29.41
CA ASN A 97 -3.63 3.23 28.61
C ASN A 97 -3.95 2.81 27.17
N ASP A 98 -5.22 2.50 26.87
CA ASP A 98 -5.67 2.13 25.53
C ASP A 98 -5.74 3.35 24.60
N CYS A 99 -5.31 3.11 23.36
CA CYS A 99 -5.51 3.97 22.23
C CYS A 99 -6.31 3.21 21.17
N ILE A 100 -7.33 3.85 20.63
CA ILE A 100 -8.10 3.35 19.51
C ILE A 100 -7.44 3.90 18.24
N ILE A 101 -6.95 2.99 17.42
CA ILE A 101 -6.42 3.29 16.09
C ILE A 101 -7.55 3.04 15.11
N GLN A 102 -7.86 4.00 14.24
CA GLN A 102 -8.87 3.85 13.20
C GLN A 102 -8.27 4.21 11.84
N TRP A 103 -8.78 3.59 10.78
CA TRP A 103 -8.32 3.82 9.41
C TRP A 103 -9.43 3.56 8.40
N GLN A 104 -9.19 3.96 7.16
CA GLN A 104 -10.00 3.61 6.01
C GLN A 104 -9.23 2.65 5.11
N GLN A 105 -9.93 1.64 4.59
CA GLN A 105 -9.36 0.69 3.63
C GLN A 105 -8.78 1.40 2.40
N PRO A 106 -7.80 0.78 1.73
CA PRO A 106 -7.36 1.21 0.41
C PRO A 106 -8.54 1.31 -0.56
N GLN A 107 -8.55 2.36 -1.37
CA GLN A 107 -9.58 2.55 -2.40
C GLN A 107 -9.18 1.75 -3.64
N ILE A 108 -9.95 0.70 -3.94
CA ILE A 108 -9.78 -0.12 -5.14
C ILE A 108 -11.10 -0.22 -5.91
N SER A 109 -11.02 -0.47 -7.23
CA SER A 109 -12.22 -0.43 -8.08
C SER A 109 -13.16 -1.63 -7.95
N HIS A 110 -12.69 -2.72 -7.31
CA HIS A 110 -13.37 -4.02 -7.31
C HIS A 110 -13.71 -4.54 -5.91
N SER A 111 -13.44 -3.77 -4.84
CA SER A 111 -13.90 -4.07 -3.49
C SER A 111 -14.06 -2.80 -2.65
N ASN A 112 -15.14 -2.75 -1.88
CA ASN A 112 -15.46 -1.70 -0.92
C ASN A 112 -15.74 -2.27 0.49
N LYS A 113 -15.30 -3.50 0.77
CA LYS A 113 -15.56 -4.19 2.03
C LYS A 113 -14.27 -4.35 2.83
N ASP A 114 -14.27 -3.86 4.07
CA ASP A 114 -13.11 -3.93 4.96
C ASP A 114 -12.64 -5.38 5.20
N MET A 115 -13.56 -6.36 5.20
CA MET A 115 -13.26 -7.78 5.39
C MET A 115 -12.37 -8.39 4.29
N CYS A 116 -12.22 -7.71 3.16
CA CYS A 116 -11.38 -8.18 2.06
C CYS A 116 -9.89 -7.91 2.32
N PHE A 117 -9.57 -7.08 3.29
CA PHE A 117 -8.22 -6.65 3.60
C PHE A 117 -7.74 -7.21 4.93
N LYS A 118 -6.43 -7.33 5.04
CA LYS A 118 -5.70 -7.45 6.30
C LYS A 118 -4.68 -6.36 6.41
N TYR A 119 -4.38 -5.97 7.64
CA TYR A 119 -3.55 -4.82 7.94
C TYR A 119 -2.39 -5.24 8.82
N GLU A 120 -1.21 -4.72 8.52
CA GLU A 120 -0.07 -4.82 9.42
C GLU A 120 0.18 -3.46 10.04
N ILE A 121 0.09 -3.40 11.37
CA ILE A 121 0.32 -2.18 12.15
C ILE A 121 1.67 -2.32 12.84
N ASN A 122 2.58 -1.40 12.54
CA ASN A 122 3.89 -1.32 13.18
C ASN A 122 3.97 -0.08 14.06
N ILE A 123 4.17 -0.28 15.37
CA ILE A 123 4.26 0.80 16.34
C ILE A 123 5.63 0.78 17.00
N LYS A 124 6.33 1.90 16.86
CA LYS A 124 7.63 2.15 17.46
C LYS A 124 7.55 3.32 18.42
N TYR A 125 8.47 3.40 19.37
CA TYR A 125 8.67 4.60 20.18
C TYR A 125 10.14 4.98 20.20
N LYS A 126 10.38 6.27 20.41
CA LYS A 126 11.74 6.79 20.55
C LYS A 126 12.22 6.62 21.99
N VAL A 127 13.40 6.03 22.16
CA VAL A 127 14.07 5.98 23.47
C VAL A 127 14.66 7.38 23.76
N ARG A 128 14.43 7.92 24.96
CA ARG A 128 15.04 9.20 25.35
C ARG A 128 16.56 8.98 25.41
N MET A 129 17.33 9.88 24.79
CA MET A 129 18.80 9.86 24.68
C MET A 129 19.40 8.85 23.69
N SER A 130 18.62 8.26 22.78
CA SER A 130 19.15 7.43 21.70
C SER A 130 18.46 7.72 20.37
N SER A 131 19.17 7.55 19.25
CA SER A 131 18.59 7.44 17.91
C SER A 131 17.84 6.11 17.70
N LEU A 132 17.96 5.17 18.66
CA LEU A 132 17.33 3.86 18.60
C LEU A 132 15.79 3.96 18.68
N MET A 133 15.13 3.33 17.71
CA MET A 133 13.68 3.08 17.72
C MET A 133 13.43 1.64 18.17
N LEU A 134 12.69 1.47 19.25
CA LEU A 134 12.27 0.15 19.70
C LEU A 134 10.88 -0.18 19.12
N ASN A 135 10.78 -1.36 18.49
CA ASN A 135 9.51 -1.92 18.07
C ASN A 135 8.81 -2.50 19.30
N ILE A 136 7.60 -2.02 19.61
CA ILE A 136 6.81 -2.54 20.73
C ILE A 136 5.79 -3.54 20.24
N ASN A 137 5.15 -3.24 19.11
CA ASN A 137 4.02 -4.01 18.66
C ASN A 137 4.00 -4.08 17.14
N SER A 138 3.89 -5.31 16.65
CA SER A 138 3.57 -5.63 15.28
C SER A 138 2.37 -6.57 15.34
N CYS A 139 1.22 -6.11 14.89
CA CYS A 139 0.01 -6.93 14.84
C CYS A 139 -0.54 -7.00 13.43
N ILE A 140 -1.09 -8.16 13.09
CA ILE A 140 -1.86 -8.38 11.88
C ILE A 140 -3.34 -8.36 12.27
N CYS A 141 -4.11 -7.46 11.67
CA CYS A 141 -5.55 -7.35 11.87
C CYS A 141 -6.26 -7.88 10.62
N GLU A 142 -7.08 -8.90 10.78
CA GLU A 142 -7.92 -9.44 9.70
C GLU A 142 -9.22 -8.65 9.64
N GLY A 143 -9.44 -7.96 8.51
CA GLY A 143 -10.60 -7.11 8.31
C GLY A 143 -10.72 -5.93 9.28
N GLY A 144 -11.87 -5.26 9.20
CA GLY A 144 -12.21 -4.14 10.06
C GLY A 144 -11.47 -2.84 9.73
N ASN A 145 -11.75 -1.83 10.55
CA ASN A 145 -11.26 -0.45 10.37
C ASN A 145 -10.70 0.15 11.66
N SER A 146 -10.54 -0.67 12.70
CA SER A 146 -10.03 -0.22 13.99
C SER A 146 -9.30 -1.33 14.76
N ASN A 147 -8.38 -0.91 15.63
CA ASN A 147 -7.68 -1.80 16.56
C ASN A 147 -7.35 -1.06 17.86
N ILE A 148 -7.25 -1.82 18.95
CA ILE A 148 -6.88 -1.29 20.26
C ILE A 148 -5.38 -1.52 20.49
N PHE A 149 -4.67 -0.44 20.79
CA PHE A 149 -3.27 -0.49 21.20
C PHE A 149 -3.13 -0.11 22.67
N LEU A 150 -2.55 -0.99 23.47
CA LEU A 150 -2.22 -0.72 24.86
C LEU A 150 -0.83 -0.08 24.97
N ARG A 151 -0.78 1.20 25.39
CA ARG A 151 0.50 1.89 25.59
C ARG A 151 1.24 1.30 26.77
N SER A 152 2.47 0.85 26.54
CA SER A 152 3.38 0.46 27.63
C SER A 152 3.82 1.65 28.49
N ASN A 153 3.80 2.88 27.96
CA ASN A 153 4.19 4.08 28.70
C ASN A 153 3.52 5.36 28.14
N THR A 154 2.63 5.96 28.92
CA THR A 154 1.86 7.17 28.54
C THR A 154 2.71 8.44 28.38
N ARG A 155 3.98 8.42 28.82
CA ARG A 155 4.93 9.54 28.71
C ARG A 155 5.85 9.44 27.49
N LYS A 156 5.65 8.42 26.64
CA LYS A 156 6.43 8.25 25.40
C LYS A 156 5.66 8.79 24.20
N LYS A 157 6.44 9.21 23.21
CA LYS A 157 5.96 9.52 21.86
C LYS A 157 6.14 8.28 20.98
N TYR A 158 5.09 7.93 20.26
CA TYR A 158 4.98 6.76 19.41
C TYR A 158 4.88 7.20 17.95
N ILE A 159 5.37 6.33 17.06
CA ILE A 159 5.25 6.44 15.61
C ILE A 159 4.57 5.17 15.13
N LEU A 160 3.43 5.33 14.47
CA LEU A 160 2.69 4.28 13.81
C LEU A 160 2.93 4.33 12.31
N LYS A 161 3.18 3.17 11.70
CA LYS A 161 3.05 2.94 10.27
C LYS A 161 2.13 1.76 10.05
N MET A 162 1.39 1.79 8.94
CA MET A 162 0.49 0.70 8.59
C MET A 162 0.54 0.41 7.10
N ARG A 163 0.33 -0.84 6.72
CA ARG A 163 0.16 -1.28 5.32
C ARG A 163 -0.99 -2.27 5.22
N ALA A 164 -1.47 -2.45 4.00
CA ALA A 164 -2.57 -3.37 3.70
C ALA A 164 -2.13 -4.47 2.74
N ALA A 165 -2.79 -5.61 2.85
CA ALA A 165 -2.78 -6.71 1.89
C ALA A 165 -4.21 -7.22 1.72
N GLY A 166 -4.46 -7.93 0.62
CA GLY A 166 -5.65 -8.73 0.44
C GLY A 166 -5.68 -9.92 1.39
N SER A 167 -6.86 -10.19 1.94
CA SER A 167 -7.17 -11.41 2.69
C SER A 167 -8.17 -12.27 1.92
N THR A 168 -9.22 -11.64 1.37
CA THR A 168 -10.27 -12.32 0.58
C THR A 168 -10.73 -11.44 -0.60
N CYS A 169 -11.84 -11.82 -1.25
CA CYS A 169 -12.51 -11.03 -2.30
C CYS A 169 -11.66 -10.73 -3.56
N LEU A 170 -10.70 -11.61 -3.90
CA LEU A 170 -9.81 -11.42 -5.05
C LEU A 170 -9.07 -10.08 -4.99
N VAL A 171 -8.52 -9.75 -3.81
CA VAL A 171 -7.61 -8.63 -3.59
C VAL A 171 -6.19 -9.18 -3.49
N ASN A 172 -5.18 -8.43 -3.98
CA ASN A 172 -3.79 -8.91 -3.99
C ASN A 172 -3.30 -9.30 -2.59
N PRO A 173 -2.89 -10.56 -2.32
CA PRO A 173 -2.38 -10.96 -1.01
C PRO A 173 -0.99 -10.40 -0.67
N ALA A 174 -0.29 -9.81 -1.64
CA ALA A 174 0.99 -9.16 -1.41
C ALA A 174 0.83 -7.87 -0.58
N TRP A 175 1.76 -7.65 0.33
CA TRP A 175 1.81 -6.42 1.13
C TRP A 175 2.09 -5.19 0.26
N GLY A 176 1.25 -4.17 0.39
CA GLY A 176 1.47 -2.86 -0.18
C GLY A 176 2.56 -2.06 0.55
N GLU A 177 2.72 -0.82 0.12
CA GLU A 177 3.65 0.13 0.73
C GLU A 177 3.21 0.54 2.14
N TRP A 178 4.18 0.96 2.96
CA TRP A 178 3.90 1.53 4.27
C TRP A 178 3.30 2.94 4.16
N SER A 179 2.36 3.25 5.05
CA SER A 179 1.80 4.59 5.20
C SER A 179 2.86 5.62 5.62
N ALA A 180 2.52 6.90 5.43
CA ALA A 180 3.19 7.97 6.15
C ALA A 180 3.14 7.72 7.68
N PRO A 181 4.20 8.11 8.43
CA PRO A 181 4.22 7.92 9.86
C PRO A 181 3.18 8.80 10.55
N VAL A 182 2.43 8.22 11.49
CA VAL A 182 1.52 8.95 12.37
C VAL A 182 2.12 9.01 13.77
N GLU A 183 2.37 10.23 14.25
CA GLU A 183 2.94 10.45 15.58
C GLU A 183 1.83 10.67 16.62
N PHE A 184 1.95 10.03 17.79
CA PHE A 184 1.00 10.20 18.88
C PHE A 184 1.65 10.01 20.27
N GLY A 185 0.93 10.40 21.33
CA GLY A 185 1.43 10.38 22.72
C GLY A 185 2.10 11.68 23.15
N LYS A 186 2.33 11.83 24.46
CA LYS A 186 2.87 13.07 25.07
C LYS A 186 4.31 12.84 25.54
N ASN A 187 5.24 13.68 25.11
CA ASN A 187 6.56 13.79 25.75
C ASN A 187 6.41 14.69 26.99
N LYS A 188 6.04 14.13 28.15
CA LYS A 188 6.15 14.90 29.41
C LYS A 188 7.63 14.96 29.80
N SER A 189 8.34 16.04 29.49
CA SER A 189 9.52 16.41 30.26
C SER A 189 9.05 16.62 31.69
N ILE A 190 9.60 15.89 32.66
CA ILE A 190 9.40 16.26 34.06
C ILE A 190 10.17 17.57 34.21
N PRO A 191 9.52 18.73 34.47
CA PRO A 191 10.27 19.92 34.81
C PRO A 191 11.03 19.61 36.09
N TRP A 192 12.33 19.93 36.14
CA TRP A 192 13.19 19.68 37.30
C TRP A 192 12.67 20.28 38.63
N ALA A 193 11.64 21.13 38.56
CA ALA A 193 11.04 21.88 39.67
C ALA A 193 10.04 21.10 40.55
N THR A 194 10.02 19.76 40.54
CA THR A 194 9.13 18.97 41.44
C THR A 194 9.84 17.96 42.34
N LEU A 195 11.17 18.01 42.44
CA LEU A 195 11.85 17.26 43.49
C LEU A 195 11.62 18.00 44.83
N PRO A 196 11.08 17.34 45.86
CA PRO A 196 11.03 17.95 47.19
C PRO A 196 12.46 18.28 47.64
N PRO A 197 12.69 19.42 48.31
CA PRO A 197 14.01 19.76 48.83
C PRO A 197 14.49 18.63 49.74
N VAL A 198 15.72 18.17 49.52
CA VAL A 198 16.41 17.26 50.42
C VAL A 198 16.57 17.99 51.74
N MET A 199 15.82 17.57 52.76
CA MET A 199 16.00 18.10 54.11
C MET A 199 17.39 17.66 54.60
N SER A 200 18.21 18.66 54.91
CA SER A 200 19.53 18.53 55.55
C SER A 200 19.37 18.21 57.03
#